data_AF-A0A954HEE4-F1
#
_entry.id   AF-A0A954HEE4-F1
#
_cell.length_a   1.000
_cell.length_b   1.000
_cell.length_c   1.000
_cell.angle_alpha   90.00
_cell.angle_beta   90.00
_cell.angle_gamma   90.00
#
_symmetry.space_group_name_H-M   'P 1'
#
loop_
_entity.id
_entity.type
_entity.pdbx_description
1 polymer ?
#
loop_
_entity_poly.entity_id
_entity_poly.type
_entity_poly.pdbx_seq_one_letter_code
_entity_poly.pdbx_strand_id
1 'polypeptide(L)'
;MARRRRTGSGDFNNWAGYLAIPVVLVFALVVYGFAIWQSGGKRDVFVVNGTTSPYTVVIDGTELMVPARSYAKHTLPEGDYELTIKEFPEVPPVQAAVKTNMFSRPFVSPTIVVNPDQSAIIEFEKIWYGENVNTLPEGEWEISAGKPVHVFTGVDYEFQDFPNQITMEGSKTSRKRVGLFDGEDVGQQQLLVILNQILKPSEMKTFARNWATFSRDDEFAVMLWGSMASGEEFVVWAEPYLKQEPINVDLHRTYQSLCESARPDHDLVGEYRTLLNANPDSPELTYLLGRVVEDFDESVRLFEKAVNAQPPSAHAANALAFAYLSVGEFDKAVAPANQAIQLQPDSLTFDMNYYDVMLASGHVGNALNRIRVRREEQGADYILLDQEVDLLLASENLQQVLPTIERMVQEVQVEAPNLATSLKTSWLAKLSYAQGNLDEYANNLEGESFDAAFVKKNYTEAARILRRSEKVDEMRGQSGNTRMASTHLLLYIAMTKAGDVDGAKEQLDMGIELLGSGSREERLLASAFGPSGKSDPTNILKLALRVDDKRIYLAALATRFPQDKDQYLMLAKKLNFKKSVPYHFLNEL
;
A
#
# COMPACT_ATOMS: atom_id res chain seq x y z
N MET A 1 46.86 -70.31 -74.58
CA MET A 1 46.01 -69.18 -75.00
C MET A 1 44.71 -69.21 -74.21
N ALA A 2 44.58 -68.37 -73.17
CA ALA A 2 43.30 -67.98 -72.56
C ALA A 2 43.56 -66.88 -71.51
N ARG A 3 42.60 -65.96 -71.38
CA ARG A 3 42.41 -64.91 -70.35
C ARG A 3 43.08 -63.55 -70.58
N ARG A 4 42.22 -62.54 -70.75
CA ARG A 4 42.00 -61.50 -69.73
C ARG A 4 40.51 -61.15 -69.68
N ARG A 5 39.83 -61.55 -68.59
CA ARG A 5 38.50 -61.03 -68.20
C ARG A 5 38.74 -59.70 -67.47
N ARG A 6 38.03 -58.64 -67.89
CA ARG A 6 37.90 -57.40 -67.11
C ARG A 6 37.14 -57.73 -65.82
N THR A 7 37.80 -57.55 -64.68
CA THR A 7 37.17 -57.44 -63.36
C THR A 7 36.63 -56.02 -63.22
N GLY A 8 35.31 -55.87 -63.08
CA GLY A 8 34.72 -54.64 -62.58
C GLY A 8 34.89 -54.61 -61.07
N SER A 9 35.74 -53.72 -60.57
CA SER A 9 35.75 -53.33 -59.17
C SER A 9 34.53 -52.45 -58.92
N GLY A 10 33.44 -53.05 -58.42
CA GLY A 10 32.36 -52.28 -57.82
C GLY A 10 32.87 -51.70 -56.50
N ASP A 11 32.87 -50.37 -56.39
CA ASP A 11 33.12 -49.64 -55.14
C ASP A 11 32.06 -50.02 -54.09
N PHE A 12 32.34 -51.08 -53.34
CA PHE A 12 31.56 -51.52 -52.17
C PHE A 12 32.02 -50.81 -50.89
N ASN A 13 32.40 -49.52 -50.96
CA ASN A 13 33.05 -48.86 -49.83
C ASN A 13 32.53 -47.45 -49.48
N ASN A 14 31.23 -47.19 -49.66
CA ASN A 14 30.63 -45.95 -49.14
C ASN A 14 29.29 -46.11 -48.40
N TRP A 15 28.69 -47.30 -48.36
CA TRP A 15 27.41 -47.51 -47.65
C TRP A 15 27.54 -47.43 -46.12
N ALA A 16 28.72 -47.74 -45.57
CA ALA A 16 29.00 -47.64 -44.14
C ALA A 16 28.92 -46.19 -43.63
N GLY A 17 29.33 -45.20 -44.44
CA GLY A 17 29.21 -43.78 -44.10
C GLY A 17 27.76 -43.27 -44.17
N TYR A 18 26.98 -43.72 -45.15
CA TYR A 18 25.56 -43.35 -45.29
C TYR A 18 24.64 -44.02 -44.24
N LEU A 19 25.01 -45.18 -43.70
CA LEU A 19 24.30 -45.86 -42.61
C LEU A 19 24.78 -45.43 -41.20
N ALA A 20 26.00 -44.92 -41.05
CA ALA A 20 26.52 -44.46 -39.77
C ALA A 20 25.70 -43.31 -39.16
N ILE A 21 25.29 -42.33 -39.98
CA ILE A 21 24.50 -41.18 -39.50
C ILE A 21 23.11 -41.62 -38.98
N PRO A 22 22.30 -42.41 -39.73
CA PRO A 22 21.04 -42.95 -39.21
C PRO A 22 21.21 -43.81 -37.97
N VAL A 23 22.25 -44.65 -37.88
CA VAL A 23 22.49 -45.52 -36.71
C VAL A 23 22.88 -44.69 -35.48
N VAL A 24 23.73 -43.67 -35.64
CA VAL A 24 24.08 -42.75 -34.55
C VAL A 24 22.86 -41.93 -34.11
N LEU A 25 22.00 -41.50 -35.03
CA LEU A 25 20.76 -40.79 -34.69
C LEU A 25 19.77 -41.70 -33.96
N VAL A 26 19.58 -42.95 -34.40
CA VAL A 26 18.71 -43.92 -33.71
C VAL A 26 19.27 -44.22 -32.32
N PHE A 27 20.58 -44.42 -32.20
CA PHE A 27 21.22 -44.64 -30.91
C PHE A 27 21.07 -43.42 -29.98
N ALA A 28 21.28 -42.21 -30.50
CA ALA A 28 21.07 -40.97 -29.75
C ALA A 28 19.61 -40.81 -29.30
N LEU A 29 18.63 -41.17 -30.13
CA LEU A 29 17.21 -41.16 -29.79
C LEU A 29 16.86 -42.20 -28.72
N VAL A 30 17.46 -43.39 -28.76
CA VAL A 30 17.29 -44.42 -27.74
C VAL A 30 17.88 -43.99 -26.39
N VAL A 31 19.11 -43.44 -26.40
CA VAL A 31 19.76 -42.87 -25.20
C VAL A 31 18.93 -41.71 -24.63
N TYR A 32 18.44 -40.83 -25.50
CA TYR A 32 17.58 -39.72 -25.12
C TYR A 32 16.23 -40.19 -24.55
N GLY A 33 15.58 -41.17 -25.18
CA GLY A 33 14.35 -41.77 -24.69
C GLY A 33 14.53 -42.47 -23.34
N PHE A 34 15.66 -43.16 -23.14
CA PHE A 34 16.01 -43.77 -21.86
C PHE A 34 16.27 -42.71 -20.78
N ALA A 35 16.95 -41.61 -21.11
CA ALA A 35 17.16 -40.49 -20.20
C ALA A 35 15.83 -39.81 -19.79
N ILE A 36 14.88 -39.64 -20.73
CA ILE A 36 13.52 -39.14 -20.43
C ILE A 36 12.78 -40.06 -19.48
N TRP A 37 12.89 -41.38 -19.69
CA TRP A 37 12.23 -42.38 -18.87
C TRP A 37 12.80 -42.44 -17.45
N GLN A 38 14.13 -42.41 -17.32
CA GLN A 38 14.80 -42.43 -16.01
C GLN A 38 14.56 -41.15 -15.19
N SER A 39 14.41 -40.01 -15.86
CA SER A 39 14.21 -38.70 -15.22
C SER A 39 12.75 -38.33 -14.98
N GLY A 40 11.79 -39.14 -15.43
CA GLY A 40 10.35 -38.85 -15.36
C GLY A 40 9.64 -39.80 -14.41
N GLY A 41 9.27 -39.33 -13.22
CA GLY A 41 8.44 -40.14 -12.32
C GLY A 41 8.08 -39.44 -11.03
N LYS A 42 9.04 -38.73 -10.41
CA LYS A 42 8.83 -37.92 -9.20
C LYS A 42 9.68 -36.66 -9.25
N ARG A 43 9.20 -35.59 -8.61
CA ARG A 43 9.88 -34.31 -8.45
C ARG A 43 9.86 -33.90 -6.99
N ASP A 44 10.99 -33.40 -6.55
CA ASP A 44 11.02 -32.58 -5.35
C ASP A 44 10.31 -31.27 -5.64
N VAL A 45 9.39 -30.90 -4.76
CA VAL A 45 8.67 -29.63 -4.78
C VAL A 45 8.86 -28.93 -3.45
N PHE A 46 8.84 -27.60 -3.51
CA PHE A 46 8.87 -26.74 -2.35
C PHE A 46 7.48 -26.16 -2.16
N VAL A 47 6.74 -26.65 -1.17
CA VAL A 47 5.42 -26.12 -0.83
C VAL A 47 5.62 -24.96 0.11
N VAL A 48 5.25 -23.75 -0.31
CA VAL A 48 5.50 -22.52 0.45
C VAL A 48 4.26 -22.05 1.21
N ASN A 49 4.49 -21.18 2.19
CA ASN A 49 3.49 -20.47 2.97
C ASN A 49 3.94 -19.00 3.07
N GLY A 50 3.17 -18.10 2.46
CA GLY A 50 3.41 -16.65 2.46
C GLY A 50 2.83 -15.93 3.67
N THR A 51 2.12 -16.65 4.54
CA THR A 51 1.33 -16.08 5.63
C THR A 51 2.11 -16.03 6.94
N THR A 52 1.58 -15.27 7.91
CA THR A 52 2.15 -15.13 9.26
C THR A 52 1.88 -16.32 10.17
N SER A 53 1.03 -17.26 9.75
CA SER A 53 0.62 -18.43 10.53
C SER A 53 0.93 -19.74 9.81
N PRO A 54 1.37 -20.80 10.49
CA PRO A 54 1.52 -22.10 9.86
C PRO A 54 0.16 -22.67 9.44
N TYR A 55 0.13 -23.42 8.35
CA TYR A 55 -1.06 -24.15 7.91
C TYR A 55 -0.72 -25.53 7.36
N THR A 56 -1.73 -26.37 7.18
CA THR A 56 -1.61 -27.72 6.65
C THR A 56 -2.22 -27.80 5.26
N VAL A 57 -1.39 -28.15 4.28
CA VAL A 57 -1.82 -28.39 2.90
C VAL A 57 -2.14 -29.87 2.73
N VAL A 58 -3.28 -30.17 2.13
CA VAL A 58 -3.60 -31.53 1.68
C VAL A 58 -3.29 -31.62 0.19
N ILE A 59 -2.39 -32.54 -0.18
CA ILE A 59 -1.98 -32.82 -1.56
C ILE A 59 -2.10 -34.32 -1.79
N ASP A 60 -3.01 -34.74 -2.67
CA ASP A 60 -3.25 -36.17 -2.98
C ASP A 60 -3.47 -37.03 -1.71
N GLY A 61 -4.27 -36.52 -0.77
CA GLY A 61 -4.56 -37.16 0.51
C GLY A 61 -3.42 -37.13 1.54
N THR A 62 -2.26 -36.55 1.20
CA THR A 62 -1.15 -36.34 2.12
C THR A 62 -1.27 -34.99 2.80
N GLU A 63 -1.22 -34.97 4.13
CA GLU A 63 -1.18 -33.74 4.91
C GLU A 63 0.26 -33.27 5.11
N LEU A 64 0.55 -32.03 4.71
CA LEU A 64 1.86 -31.40 4.83
C LEU A 64 1.73 -30.09 5.59
N MET A 65 2.27 -30.05 6.80
CA MET A 65 2.37 -28.82 7.58
C MET A 65 3.47 -27.93 7.00
N VAL A 66 3.14 -26.67 6.72
CA VAL A 66 4.05 -25.67 6.16
C VAL A 66 4.18 -24.53 7.17
N PRO A 67 5.39 -24.28 7.73
CA PRO A 67 5.58 -23.21 8.70
C PRO A 67 5.28 -21.83 8.11
N ALA A 68 4.89 -20.87 8.96
CA ALA A 68 4.68 -19.47 8.57
C ALA A 68 5.92 -18.90 7.87
N ARG A 69 5.70 -18.10 6.81
CA ARG A 69 6.76 -17.48 5.99
C ARG A 69 7.91 -18.44 5.64
N SER A 70 7.55 -19.68 5.32
CA SER A 70 8.53 -20.76 5.11
C SER A 70 8.04 -21.76 4.10
N TYR A 71 8.75 -22.88 4.01
CA TYR A 71 8.46 -23.93 3.05
C TYR A 71 8.58 -25.32 3.69
N ALA A 72 7.91 -26.28 3.07
CA ALA A 72 8.10 -27.69 3.32
C ALA A 72 8.50 -28.39 2.01
N LYS A 73 9.60 -29.15 2.06
CA LYS A 73 10.03 -29.96 0.92
C LYS A 73 9.23 -31.26 0.87
N HIS A 74 8.69 -31.59 -0.30
CA HIS A 74 7.95 -32.83 -0.51
C HIS A 74 8.26 -33.43 -1.88
N THR A 75 8.05 -34.74 -2.07
CA THR A 75 8.34 -35.41 -3.34
C THR A 75 7.04 -35.94 -3.94
N LEU A 76 6.60 -35.35 -5.06
CA LEU A 76 5.36 -35.70 -5.75
C LEU A 76 5.65 -36.39 -7.08
N PRO A 77 4.80 -37.34 -7.52
CA PRO A 77 4.76 -37.73 -8.93
C PRO A 77 4.58 -36.52 -9.86
N GLU A 78 4.98 -36.64 -11.13
CA GLU A 78 4.56 -35.61 -12.10
C GLU A 78 3.06 -35.78 -12.40
N GLY A 79 2.29 -34.70 -12.31
CA GLY A 79 0.83 -34.75 -12.38
C GLY A 79 0.16 -33.40 -12.18
N ASP A 80 -1.16 -33.40 -12.24
CA ASP A 80 -1.99 -32.28 -11.81
C ASP A 80 -2.55 -32.60 -10.43
N TYR A 81 -2.43 -31.65 -9.51
CA TYR A 81 -2.78 -31.79 -8.10
C TYR A 81 -3.83 -30.76 -7.71
N GLU A 82 -4.76 -31.21 -6.88
CA GLU A 82 -5.69 -30.34 -6.18
C GLU A 82 -5.19 -30.14 -4.74
N LEU A 83 -5.02 -28.88 -4.35
CA LEU A 83 -4.49 -28.46 -3.06
C LEU A 83 -5.61 -27.87 -2.23
N THR A 84 -5.74 -28.29 -0.97
CA THR A 84 -6.62 -27.62 0.01
C THR A 84 -5.82 -27.24 1.25
N ILE A 85 -6.23 -26.18 1.94
CA ILE A 85 -5.59 -25.73 3.17
C ILE A 85 -6.58 -25.97 4.31
N LYS A 86 -6.21 -26.83 5.27
CA LYS A 86 -7.16 -27.35 6.28
C LYS A 86 -7.73 -26.27 7.18
N GLU A 87 -6.94 -25.26 7.49
CA GLU A 87 -7.28 -24.13 8.36
C GLU A 87 -8.19 -23.12 7.65
N PHE A 88 -8.34 -23.24 6.32
CA PHE A 88 -9.17 -22.37 5.48
C PHE A 88 -10.12 -23.20 4.59
N PRO A 89 -11.02 -24.01 5.19
CA PRO A 89 -11.92 -24.89 4.44
C PRO A 89 -12.92 -24.15 3.54
N GLU A 90 -13.11 -22.85 3.78
CA GLU A 90 -13.91 -21.96 2.94
C GLU A 90 -13.24 -21.59 1.61
N VAL A 91 -11.92 -21.75 1.50
CA VAL A 91 -11.18 -21.41 0.30
C VAL A 91 -11.26 -22.56 -0.71
N PRO A 92 -11.67 -22.29 -1.97
CA PRO A 92 -11.72 -23.33 -2.99
C PRO A 92 -10.36 -24.00 -3.23
N PRO A 93 -10.36 -25.29 -3.60
CA PRO A 93 -9.12 -25.99 -3.91
C PRO A 93 -8.34 -25.34 -5.06
N VAL A 94 -7.01 -25.33 -4.92
CA VAL A 94 -6.08 -24.73 -5.88
C VAL A 94 -5.48 -25.81 -6.77
N GLN A 95 -5.46 -25.56 -8.08
CA GLN A 95 -4.87 -26.50 -9.04
C GLN A 95 -3.38 -26.22 -9.25
N ALA A 96 -2.55 -27.25 -9.11
CA ALA A 96 -1.10 -27.17 -9.26
C ALA A 96 -0.58 -28.26 -10.20
N ALA A 97 0.06 -27.84 -11.30
CA ALA A 97 0.67 -28.76 -12.25
C ALA A 97 2.17 -28.95 -11.94
N VAL A 98 2.54 -30.14 -11.46
CA VAL A 98 3.94 -30.54 -11.22
C VAL A 98 4.42 -31.29 -12.46
N LYS A 99 4.97 -30.56 -13.44
CA LYS A 99 5.35 -31.14 -14.73
C LYS A 99 6.68 -30.56 -15.22
N THR A 100 7.50 -31.40 -15.85
CA THR A 100 8.69 -30.96 -16.60
C THR A 100 8.48 -31.22 -18.08
N ASN A 101 8.79 -30.22 -18.93
CA ASN A 101 8.70 -30.37 -20.38
C ASN A 101 9.53 -31.57 -20.85
N MET A 102 8.88 -32.50 -21.56
CA MET A 102 9.44 -33.75 -22.03
C MET A 102 10.79 -33.57 -22.75
N PHE A 103 10.92 -32.50 -23.54
CA PHE A 103 12.11 -32.30 -24.37
C PHE A 103 13.30 -31.71 -23.60
N SER A 104 13.06 -31.01 -22.50
CA SER A 104 14.12 -30.40 -21.68
C SER A 104 14.58 -31.28 -20.52
N ARG A 105 13.85 -32.36 -20.21
CA ARG A 105 14.11 -33.28 -19.08
C ARG A 105 15.57 -33.73 -18.93
N PRO A 106 16.30 -34.11 -20.00
CA PRO A 106 17.68 -34.58 -19.83
C PRO A 106 18.69 -33.47 -19.53
N PHE A 107 18.31 -32.20 -19.69
CA PHE A 107 19.22 -31.06 -19.64
C PHE A 107 18.93 -30.10 -18.49
N VAL A 108 17.75 -30.21 -17.88
CA VAL A 108 17.28 -29.25 -16.87
C VAL A 108 16.66 -29.99 -15.70
N SER A 109 17.11 -29.65 -14.49
CA SER A 109 16.42 -30.00 -13.25
C SER A 109 15.70 -28.74 -12.76
N PRO A 110 14.37 -28.64 -12.94
CA PRO A 110 13.63 -27.47 -12.49
C PRO A 110 13.42 -27.51 -10.98
N THR A 111 13.54 -26.35 -10.34
CA THR A 111 13.02 -26.12 -8.98
C THR A 111 11.56 -25.74 -9.11
N ILE A 112 10.67 -26.61 -8.60
CA ILE A 112 9.22 -26.40 -8.64
C ILE A 112 8.77 -25.93 -7.27
N VAL A 113 8.21 -24.73 -7.23
CA VAL A 113 7.63 -24.13 -6.04
C VAL A 113 6.11 -24.18 -6.16
N VAL A 114 5.46 -24.83 -5.20
CA VAL A 114 4.01 -24.91 -5.08
C VAL A 114 3.57 -23.88 -4.05
N ASN A 115 2.69 -22.97 -4.44
CA ASN A 115 2.23 -21.85 -3.64
C ASN A 115 0.70 -21.96 -3.42
N PRO A 116 0.25 -22.70 -2.40
CA PRO A 116 -1.16 -23.00 -2.17
C PRO A 116 -1.97 -21.75 -1.86
N ASP A 117 -1.41 -20.82 -1.09
CA ASP A 117 -2.09 -19.58 -0.71
C ASP A 117 -2.05 -18.51 -1.83
N GLN A 118 -1.14 -18.64 -2.81
CA GLN A 118 -0.91 -17.68 -3.91
C GLN A 118 -0.61 -16.25 -3.44
N SER A 119 -0.30 -16.08 -2.16
CA SER A 119 0.12 -14.84 -1.48
C SER A 119 1.62 -14.81 -1.19
N ALA A 120 2.29 -15.97 -1.20
CA ALA A 120 3.75 -16.02 -1.09
C ALA A 120 4.43 -15.33 -2.29
N ILE A 121 5.44 -14.53 -1.97
CA ILE A 121 6.29 -13.83 -2.94
C ILE A 121 7.60 -14.60 -3.03
N ILE A 122 7.94 -15.07 -4.24
CA ILE A 122 9.14 -15.86 -4.49
C ILE A 122 10.19 -14.96 -5.11
N GLU A 123 11.39 -14.96 -4.54
CA GLU A 123 12.53 -14.27 -5.12
C GLU A 123 13.47 -15.24 -5.84
N PHE A 124 14.06 -14.74 -6.92
CA PHE A 124 15.13 -15.38 -7.65
C PHE A 124 16.29 -14.40 -7.72
N GLU A 125 17.46 -14.85 -7.28
CA GLU A 125 18.67 -14.04 -7.29
C GLU A 125 19.78 -14.76 -8.03
N LYS A 126 20.63 -13.98 -8.68
CA LYS A 126 21.89 -14.41 -9.23
C LYS A 126 22.98 -13.47 -8.76
N ILE A 127 23.94 -14.01 -8.02
CA ILE A 127 25.12 -13.25 -7.61
C ILE A 127 26.38 -13.78 -8.29
N TRP A 128 27.44 -12.99 -8.20
CA TRP A 128 28.76 -13.36 -8.68
C TRP A 128 29.72 -13.55 -7.52
N TYR A 129 30.52 -14.60 -7.61
CA TYR A 129 31.71 -14.81 -6.78
C TYR A 129 32.94 -14.52 -7.63
N GLY A 130 33.95 -13.90 -7.03
CA GLY A 130 35.23 -13.63 -7.69
C GLY A 130 36.29 -13.23 -6.68
N GLU A 131 37.56 -13.33 -7.08
CA GLU A 131 38.70 -12.93 -6.24
C GLU A 131 38.71 -11.42 -5.96
N ASN A 132 38.14 -10.62 -6.88
CA ASN A 132 38.03 -9.17 -6.76
C ASN A 132 36.59 -8.69 -7.01
N VAL A 133 35.89 -8.39 -5.93
CA VAL A 133 34.48 -7.98 -5.92
C VAL A 133 34.21 -6.77 -6.82
N ASN A 134 35.15 -5.81 -6.91
CA ASN A 134 34.98 -4.58 -7.68
C ASN A 134 34.97 -4.78 -9.21
N THR A 135 35.28 -5.99 -9.68
CA THR A 135 35.31 -6.36 -11.10
C THR A 135 34.16 -7.28 -11.52
N LEU A 136 33.28 -7.58 -10.57
CA LEU A 136 32.14 -8.46 -10.79
C LEU A 136 31.01 -7.71 -11.49
N PRO A 137 30.26 -8.39 -12.37
CA PRO A 137 29.01 -7.84 -12.87
C PRO A 137 27.99 -7.65 -11.74
N GLU A 138 27.01 -6.79 -11.96
CA GLU A 138 25.85 -6.68 -11.09
C GLU A 138 25.10 -8.02 -11.02
N GLY A 139 24.49 -8.26 -9.86
CA GLY A 139 23.58 -9.39 -9.69
C GLY A 139 22.30 -9.20 -10.52
N GLU A 140 21.59 -10.30 -10.73
CA GLU A 140 20.23 -10.26 -11.27
C GLU A 140 19.27 -10.59 -10.12
N TRP A 141 18.14 -9.89 -10.05
CA TRP A 141 17.08 -10.15 -9.10
C TRP A 141 15.72 -10.09 -9.79
N GLU A 142 14.88 -11.07 -9.54
CA GLU A 142 13.54 -11.21 -10.10
C GLU A 142 12.57 -11.70 -9.01
N ILE A 143 11.35 -11.19 -9.02
CA ILE A 143 10.27 -11.65 -8.13
C ILE A 143 9.15 -12.31 -8.94
N SER A 144 8.56 -13.37 -8.37
CA SER A 144 7.37 -14.05 -8.88
C SER A 144 6.31 -14.16 -7.79
N ALA A 145 5.07 -13.76 -8.08
CA ALA A 145 3.95 -13.81 -7.13
C ALA A 145 2.64 -14.23 -7.80
N GLY A 146 1.60 -14.52 -7.01
CA GLY A 146 0.22 -14.65 -7.48
C GLY A 146 -0.10 -15.89 -8.32
N LYS A 147 0.74 -16.93 -8.29
CA LYS A 147 0.55 -18.15 -9.08
C LYS A 147 0.57 -19.37 -8.17
N PRO A 148 -0.17 -20.44 -8.49
CA PRO A 148 -0.16 -21.67 -7.69
C PRO A 148 1.13 -22.48 -7.86
N VAL A 149 1.85 -22.30 -8.98
CA VAL A 149 3.12 -22.97 -9.26
C VAL A 149 4.10 -22.01 -9.92
N HIS A 150 5.33 -21.98 -9.40
CA HIS A 150 6.48 -21.29 -9.98
C HIS A 150 7.55 -22.30 -10.36
N VAL A 151 8.21 -22.08 -11.50
CA VAL A 151 9.21 -23.02 -12.03
C VAL A 151 10.47 -22.25 -12.39
N PHE A 152 11.58 -22.62 -11.77
CA PHE A 152 12.88 -22.01 -12.00
C PHE A 152 13.87 -23.06 -12.53
N THR A 153 14.88 -22.62 -13.28
CA THR A 153 15.85 -23.53 -13.90
C THR A 153 17.27 -23.07 -13.63
N GLY A 154 18.16 -24.03 -13.35
CA GLY A 154 19.57 -23.73 -13.07
C GLY A 154 19.75 -23.03 -11.71
N VAL A 155 18.96 -23.43 -10.72
CA VAL A 155 19.08 -22.98 -9.33
C VAL A 155 20.19 -23.79 -8.67
N ASP A 156 21.14 -23.10 -8.04
CA ASP A 156 22.24 -23.73 -7.30
C ASP A 156 21.88 -23.92 -5.82
N TYR A 157 21.09 -22.98 -5.26
CA TYR A 157 20.67 -22.97 -3.85
C TYR A 157 19.14 -22.84 -3.76
N GLU A 158 18.47 -23.93 -3.39
CA GLU A 158 17.00 -23.95 -3.24
C GLU A 158 16.64 -23.62 -1.79
N PHE A 159 16.06 -22.44 -1.57
CA PHE A 159 15.67 -21.89 -0.27
C PHE A 159 16.81 -21.93 0.78
N GLN A 160 18.02 -21.65 0.30
CA GLN A 160 19.23 -21.53 1.12
C GLN A 160 19.94 -20.24 0.75
N ASP A 161 20.55 -19.62 1.75
CA ASP A 161 21.37 -18.43 1.53
C ASP A 161 22.60 -18.76 0.68
N PHE A 162 23.06 -17.74 -0.02
CA PHE A 162 24.35 -17.81 -0.68
C PHE A 162 25.45 -18.03 0.36
N PRO A 163 26.32 -19.05 0.20
CA PRO A 163 27.43 -19.24 1.11
C PRO A 163 28.39 -18.05 1.01
N ASN A 164 28.92 -17.58 2.14
CA ASN A 164 29.85 -16.44 2.15
C ASN A 164 31.09 -16.66 1.27
N GLN A 165 31.50 -17.91 1.03
CA GLN A 165 32.62 -18.29 0.19
C GLN A 165 32.34 -19.60 -0.54
N ILE A 166 32.89 -19.74 -1.75
CA ILE A 166 32.82 -20.98 -2.54
C ILE A 166 34.20 -21.35 -3.10
N THR A 167 34.36 -22.62 -3.44
CA THR A 167 35.45 -23.05 -4.33
C THR A 167 35.00 -22.88 -5.78
N MET A 168 35.82 -22.22 -6.61
CA MET A 168 35.51 -22.00 -8.03
C MET A 168 36.72 -22.29 -8.92
N GLU A 169 36.44 -22.75 -10.14
CA GLU A 169 37.43 -22.82 -11.22
C GLU A 169 37.41 -21.51 -12.01
N GLY A 170 38.56 -20.84 -12.13
CA GLY A 170 38.69 -19.54 -12.79
C GLY A 170 38.53 -18.34 -11.84
N SER A 171 38.55 -17.13 -12.39
CA SER A 171 38.60 -15.87 -11.61
C SER A 171 37.24 -15.35 -11.13
N LYS A 172 36.14 -15.84 -11.72
CA LYS A 172 34.77 -15.55 -11.29
C LYS A 172 33.77 -16.62 -11.73
N THR A 173 32.68 -16.77 -10.99
CA THR A 173 31.55 -17.65 -11.33
C THR A 173 30.24 -17.05 -10.79
N SER A 174 29.09 -17.38 -11.39
CA SER A 174 27.79 -16.96 -10.88
C SER A 174 27.09 -18.10 -10.16
N ARG A 175 26.25 -17.78 -9.17
CA ARG A 175 25.33 -18.72 -8.55
C ARG A 175 23.94 -18.14 -8.47
N LYS A 176 22.94 -19.02 -8.53
CA LYS A 176 21.52 -18.67 -8.50
C LYS A 176 20.85 -19.28 -7.28
N ARG A 177 19.97 -18.52 -6.62
CA ARG A 177 19.10 -19.04 -5.58
C ARG A 177 17.64 -18.71 -5.84
N VAL A 178 16.78 -19.52 -5.26
CA VAL A 178 15.33 -19.25 -5.14
C VAL A 178 14.99 -19.25 -3.66
N GLY A 179 14.20 -18.28 -3.21
CA GLY A 179 13.80 -18.13 -1.82
C GLY A 179 12.41 -17.52 -1.66
N LEU A 180 11.98 -17.37 -0.42
CA LEU A 180 10.85 -16.49 -0.09
C LEU A 180 11.37 -15.09 0.09
N PHE A 181 10.67 -14.13 -0.52
CA PHE A 181 10.88 -12.73 -0.24
C PHE A 181 10.24 -12.42 1.13
N ASP A 182 11.05 -12.05 2.12
CA ASP A 182 10.61 -11.70 3.47
C ASP A 182 10.13 -10.25 3.60
N GLY A 183 10.61 -9.37 2.72
CA GLY A 183 10.16 -7.99 2.57
C GLY A 183 10.38 -7.10 3.80
N GLU A 184 11.13 -7.55 4.80
CA GLU A 184 11.35 -6.80 6.05
C GLU A 184 12.03 -5.45 5.78
N ASP A 185 12.91 -5.40 4.77
CA ASP A 185 13.63 -4.20 4.37
C ASP A 185 12.89 -3.37 3.30
N VAL A 186 11.72 -3.82 2.82
CA VAL A 186 10.98 -3.18 1.73
C VAL A 186 9.66 -2.63 2.24
N GLY A 187 9.57 -1.30 2.36
CA GLY A 187 8.35 -0.63 2.78
C GLY A 187 7.14 -0.95 1.88
N GLN A 188 5.94 -0.94 2.48
CA GLN A 188 4.67 -1.32 1.83
C GLN A 188 4.42 -0.65 0.46
N GLN A 189 4.77 0.64 0.33
CA GLN A 189 4.63 1.38 -0.93
C GLN A 189 5.57 0.85 -2.02
N GLN A 190 6.81 0.54 -1.66
CA GLN A 190 7.78 -0.02 -2.60
C GLN A 190 7.39 -1.44 -3.00
N LEU A 191 6.89 -2.23 -2.05
CA LEU A 191 6.31 -3.54 -2.34
C LEU A 191 5.15 -3.44 -3.35
N LEU A 192 4.25 -2.48 -3.16
CA LEU A 192 3.13 -2.26 -4.09
C LEU A 192 3.61 -1.87 -5.49
N VAL A 193 4.66 -1.05 -5.61
CA VAL A 193 5.28 -0.71 -6.90
C VAL A 193 5.84 -1.95 -7.57
N ILE A 194 6.58 -2.79 -6.84
CA ILE A 194 7.15 -4.03 -7.34
C ILE A 194 6.04 -4.96 -7.84
N LEU A 195 5.00 -5.20 -7.02
CA LEU A 195 3.88 -6.07 -7.37
C LEU A 195 3.16 -5.60 -8.63
N ASN A 196 2.93 -4.30 -8.79
CA ASN A 196 2.29 -3.73 -9.99
C ASN A 196 3.14 -3.85 -11.26
N GLN A 197 4.46 -4.03 -11.15
CA GLN A 197 5.33 -4.28 -12.31
C GLN A 197 5.27 -5.73 -12.78
N ILE A 198 5.01 -6.68 -11.87
CA ILE A 198 5.06 -8.12 -12.16
C ILE A 198 3.68 -8.78 -12.33
N LEU A 199 2.63 -8.21 -11.73
CA LEU A 199 1.26 -8.73 -11.80
C LEU A 199 0.39 -7.87 -12.73
N LYS A 200 -0.42 -8.53 -13.57
CA LYS A 200 -1.50 -7.84 -14.28
C LYS A 200 -2.59 -7.38 -13.30
N PRO A 201 -3.42 -6.37 -13.63
CA PRO A 201 -4.46 -5.89 -12.73
C PRO A 201 -5.40 -6.99 -12.17
N SER A 202 -5.79 -7.97 -12.99
CA SER A 202 -6.63 -9.10 -12.55
C SER A 202 -5.89 -10.08 -11.63
N GLU A 203 -4.59 -10.28 -11.86
CA GLU A 203 -3.72 -11.14 -11.04
C GLU A 203 -3.46 -10.44 -9.69
N MET A 204 -3.20 -9.13 -9.71
CA MET A 204 -3.02 -8.31 -8.51
C MET A 204 -4.26 -8.31 -7.61
N LYS A 205 -5.46 -8.16 -8.19
CA LYS A 205 -6.72 -8.24 -7.45
C LYS A 205 -6.90 -9.62 -6.77
N THR A 206 -6.55 -10.69 -7.47
CA THR A 206 -6.64 -12.07 -6.94
C THR A 206 -5.60 -12.28 -5.82
N PHE A 207 -4.37 -11.81 -6.04
CA PHE A 207 -3.30 -11.83 -5.05
C PHE A 207 -3.70 -11.10 -3.76
N ALA A 208 -4.21 -9.87 -3.87
CA ALA A 208 -4.67 -9.07 -2.75
C ALA A 208 -5.78 -9.78 -1.96
N ARG A 209 -6.79 -10.33 -2.65
CA ARG A 209 -7.87 -11.10 -2.00
C ARG A 209 -7.33 -12.29 -1.23
N ASN A 210 -6.42 -13.06 -1.82
CA ASN A 210 -5.87 -14.25 -1.19
C ASN A 210 -5.01 -13.88 0.01
N TRP A 211 -4.13 -12.89 -0.13
CA TRP A 211 -3.32 -12.39 0.97
C TRP A 211 -4.20 -11.94 2.15
N ALA A 212 -5.24 -11.14 1.89
CA ALA A 212 -6.19 -10.73 2.91
C ALA A 212 -6.95 -11.91 3.53
N THR A 213 -7.25 -12.96 2.77
CA THR A 213 -7.97 -14.15 3.26
C THR A 213 -7.10 -14.98 4.20
N PHE A 214 -5.82 -15.16 3.85
CA PHE A 214 -4.90 -16.02 4.59
C PHE A 214 -4.12 -15.29 5.69
N SER A 215 -4.02 -13.97 5.63
CA SER A 215 -3.38 -13.10 6.63
C SER A 215 -4.34 -11.97 7.01
N ARG A 216 -5.52 -12.31 7.54
CA ARG A 216 -6.55 -11.31 7.88
C ARG A 216 -6.06 -10.27 8.89
N ASP A 217 -5.15 -10.66 9.77
CA ASP A 217 -4.48 -9.83 10.78
C ASP A 217 -3.48 -8.82 10.19
N ASP A 218 -3.12 -8.95 8.91
CA ASP A 218 -2.29 -7.99 8.19
C ASP A 218 -3.15 -6.81 7.69
N GLU A 219 -3.03 -5.66 8.36
CA GLU A 219 -3.73 -4.40 8.01
C GLU A 219 -3.52 -4.04 6.54
N PHE A 220 -2.30 -4.19 6.02
CA PHE A 220 -1.97 -3.84 4.65
C PHE A 220 -2.65 -4.76 3.65
N ALA A 221 -2.69 -6.08 3.93
CA ALA A 221 -3.37 -7.03 3.07
C ALA A 221 -4.88 -6.73 2.95
N VAL A 222 -5.54 -6.45 4.08
CA VAL A 222 -6.97 -6.11 4.11
C VAL A 222 -7.25 -4.78 3.40
N MET A 223 -6.44 -3.76 3.66
CA MET A 223 -6.54 -2.46 2.98
C MET A 223 -6.35 -2.61 1.48
N LEU A 224 -5.34 -3.37 1.05
CA LEU A 224 -5.04 -3.61 -0.36
C LEU A 224 -6.21 -4.31 -1.06
N TRP A 225 -6.77 -5.36 -0.45
CA TRP A 225 -7.97 -6.01 -0.98
C TRP A 225 -9.16 -5.04 -1.05
N GLY A 226 -9.41 -4.27 0.02
CA GLY A 226 -10.47 -3.25 0.05
C GLY A 226 -10.34 -2.19 -1.05
N SER A 227 -9.11 -1.82 -1.40
CA SER A 227 -8.83 -0.86 -2.48
C SER A 227 -9.08 -1.41 -3.90
N MET A 228 -9.13 -2.74 -4.05
CA MET A 228 -9.23 -3.42 -5.35
C MET A 228 -10.59 -4.11 -5.58
N ALA A 229 -11.28 -4.46 -4.49
CA ALA A 229 -12.61 -5.03 -4.53
C ALA A 229 -13.65 -3.96 -4.90
N SER A 230 -14.75 -4.37 -5.53
CA SER A 230 -15.95 -3.54 -5.45
C SER A 230 -16.45 -3.53 -4.00
N GLY A 231 -17.17 -2.48 -3.59
CA GLY A 231 -17.70 -2.43 -2.22
C GLY A 231 -18.53 -3.67 -1.87
N GLU A 232 -19.36 -4.15 -2.80
CA GLU A 232 -20.17 -5.36 -2.59
C GLU A 232 -19.32 -6.64 -2.50
N GLU A 233 -18.27 -6.78 -3.34
CA GLU A 233 -17.35 -7.92 -3.26
C GLU A 233 -16.64 -7.99 -1.91
N PHE A 234 -16.16 -6.85 -1.39
CA PHE A 234 -15.49 -6.81 -0.10
C PHE A 234 -16.46 -7.11 1.04
N VAL A 235 -17.65 -6.50 1.01
CA VAL A 235 -18.68 -6.70 2.04
C VAL A 235 -19.05 -8.17 2.16
N VAL A 236 -19.36 -8.84 1.04
CA VAL A 236 -19.67 -10.29 1.03
C VAL A 236 -18.48 -11.12 1.50
N TRP A 237 -17.26 -10.76 1.10
CA TRP A 237 -16.06 -11.46 1.54
C TRP A 237 -15.83 -11.33 3.06
N ALA A 238 -16.10 -10.16 3.64
CA ALA A 238 -15.81 -9.87 5.05
C ALA A 238 -16.85 -10.43 6.03
N GLU A 239 -18.12 -10.57 5.62
CA GLU A 239 -19.25 -11.02 6.45
C GLU A 239 -18.97 -12.26 7.33
N PRO A 240 -18.34 -13.35 6.83
CA PRO A 240 -18.06 -14.54 7.64
C PRO A 240 -17.06 -14.29 8.78
N TYR A 241 -16.31 -13.19 8.71
CA TYR A 241 -15.19 -12.89 9.61
C TYR A 241 -15.53 -11.86 10.68
N LEU A 242 -16.66 -11.13 10.56
CA LEU A 242 -17.07 -10.07 11.49
C LEU A 242 -17.37 -10.53 12.93
N LYS A 243 -17.46 -11.85 13.14
CA LYS A 243 -17.72 -12.47 14.47
C LYS A 243 -16.52 -13.26 14.99
N GLN A 244 -15.40 -13.25 14.27
CA GLN A 244 -14.20 -13.97 14.69
C GLN A 244 -13.48 -13.21 15.81
N GLU A 245 -12.98 -13.96 16.78
CA GLU A 245 -12.17 -13.44 17.88
C GLU A 245 -10.69 -13.79 17.67
N PRO A 246 -9.75 -12.86 17.94
CA PRO A 246 -9.99 -11.48 18.38
C PRO A 246 -10.57 -10.60 17.27
N ILE A 247 -11.37 -9.61 17.66
CA ILE A 247 -11.97 -8.63 16.74
C ILE A 247 -10.87 -7.92 15.92
N ASN A 248 -10.93 -8.10 14.60
CA ASN A 248 -10.04 -7.44 13.66
C ASN A 248 -10.57 -6.06 13.30
N VAL A 249 -10.02 -5.04 13.96
CA VAL A 249 -10.49 -3.66 13.83
C VAL A 249 -10.38 -3.14 12.39
N ASP A 250 -9.30 -3.41 11.68
CA ASP A 250 -9.08 -2.86 10.33
C ASP A 250 -9.96 -3.51 9.26
N LEU A 251 -10.26 -4.81 9.40
CA LEU A 251 -11.29 -5.49 8.60
C LEU A 251 -12.65 -4.86 8.82
N HIS A 252 -13.06 -4.67 10.07
CA HIS A 252 -14.32 -4.00 10.38
C HIS A 252 -14.34 -2.56 9.87
N ARG A 253 -13.22 -1.84 9.97
CA ARG A 253 -13.14 -0.45 9.51
C ARG A 253 -13.35 -0.34 8.01
N THR A 254 -12.71 -1.23 7.25
CA THR A 254 -12.82 -1.32 5.79
C THR A 254 -14.21 -1.80 5.38
N TYR A 255 -14.78 -2.77 6.10
CA TYR A 255 -16.15 -3.24 5.91
C TYR A 255 -17.17 -2.11 6.05
N GLN A 256 -17.12 -1.33 7.14
CA GLN A 256 -18.04 -0.21 7.37
C GLN A 256 -18.00 0.79 6.22
N SER A 257 -16.80 1.25 5.83
CA SER A 257 -16.64 2.25 4.77
C SER A 257 -17.09 1.76 3.40
N LEU A 258 -16.84 0.49 3.05
CA LEU A 258 -17.30 -0.08 1.79
C LEU A 258 -18.79 -0.45 1.82
N CYS A 259 -19.34 -0.81 2.97
CA CYS A 259 -20.77 -1.09 3.14
C CYS A 259 -21.61 0.18 2.97
N GLU A 260 -21.19 1.32 3.51
CA GLU A 260 -21.90 2.60 3.36
C GLU A 260 -22.09 3.03 1.90
N SER A 261 -21.18 2.65 1.02
CA SER A 261 -21.27 2.93 -0.42
C SER A 261 -21.97 1.82 -1.20
N ALA A 262 -21.71 0.56 -0.90
CA ALA A 262 -22.29 -0.59 -1.61
C ALA A 262 -23.75 -0.88 -1.21
N ARG A 263 -24.10 -0.63 0.05
CA ARG A 263 -25.39 -0.94 0.66
C ARG A 263 -25.86 0.23 1.54
N PRO A 264 -26.24 1.37 0.93
CA PRO A 264 -26.58 2.60 1.68
C PRO A 264 -27.78 2.45 2.62
N ASP A 265 -28.66 1.46 2.39
CA ASP A 265 -29.83 1.17 3.23
C ASP A 265 -29.54 0.16 4.37
N HIS A 266 -28.29 -0.33 4.48
CA HIS A 266 -27.91 -1.31 5.49
C HIS A 266 -27.77 -0.66 6.88
N ASP A 267 -28.43 -1.25 7.89
CA ASP A 267 -28.38 -0.77 9.27
C ASP A 267 -27.09 -1.21 9.98
N LEU A 268 -25.98 -0.54 9.65
CA LEU A 268 -24.68 -0.75 10.30
C LEU A 268 -24.75 -0.50 11.81
N VAL A 269 -25.53 0.49 12.27
CA VAL A 269 -25.66 0.79 13.70
C VAL A 269 -26.31 -0.39 14.42
N GLY A 270 -27.40 -0.94 13.88
CA GLY A 270 -28.08 -2.12 14.43
C GLY A 270 -27.20 -3.37 14.41
N GLU A 271 -26.42 -3.57 13.36
CA GLU A 271 -25.46 -4.67 13.26
C GLU A 271 -24.37 -4.56 14.34
N TYR A 272 -23.71 -3.41 14.48
CA TYR A 272 -22.65 -3.24 15.47
C TYR A 272 -23.19 -3.20 16.91
N ARG A 273 -24.43 -2.74 17.13
CA ARG A 273 -25.13 -2.93 18.42
C ARG A 273 -25.34 -4.41 18.71
N THR A 274 -25.67 -5.22 17.71
CA THR A 274 -25.84 -6.68 17.88
C THR A 274 -24.53 -7.37 18.20
N LEU A 275 -23.44 -7.03 17.48
CA LEU A 275 -22.09 -7.54 17.78
C LEU A 275 -21.66 -7.16 19.20
N LEU A 276 -21.83 -5.89 19.58
CA LEU A 276 -21.49 -5.43 20.93
C LEU A 276 -22.37 -6.09 22.00
N ASN A 277 -23.66 -6.34 21.75
CA ASN A 277 -24.51 -7.06 22.71
C ASN A 277 -24.09 -8.52 22.91
N ALA A 278 -23.50 -9.16 21.89
CA ALA A 278 -22.94 -10.50 22.03
C ALA A 278 -21.64 -10.49 22.86
N ASN A 279 -20.86 -9.41 22.76
CA ASN A 279 -19.60 -9.20 23.47
C ASN A 279 -19.55 -7.83 24.20
N PRO A 280 -20.32 -7.63 25.29
CA PRO A 280 -20.57 -6.31 25.88
C PRO A 280 -19.34 -5.56 26.41
N ASP A 281 -18.30 -6.31 26.72
CA ASP A 281 -17.06 -5.83 27.30
C ASP A 281 -15.97 -5.57 26.25
N SER A 282 -16.25 -5.76 24.95
CA SER A 282 -15.29 -5.50 23.88
C SER A 282 -15.11 -3.98 23.65
N PRO A 283 -13.93 -3.42 23.93
CA PRO A 283 -13.66 -2.01 23.63
C PRO A 283 -13.52 -1.77 22.13
N GLU A 284 -13.07 -2.75 21.35
CA GLU A 284 -12.98 -2.70 19.89
C GLU A 284 -14.37 -2.60 19.25
N LEU A 285 -15.34 -3.41 19.68
CA LEU A 285 -16.72 -3.30 19.20
C LEU A 285 -17.39 -2.01 19.68
N THR A 286 -17.07 -1.54 20.88
CA THR A 286 -17.55 -0.24 21.37
C THR A 286 -17.01 0.90 20.48
N TYR A 287 -15.72 0.87 20.13
CA TYR A 287 -15.11 1.78 19.17
C TYR A 287 -15.77 1.70 17.79
N LEU A 288 -15.92 0.48 17.26
CA LEU A 288 -16.48 0.26 15.92
C LEU A 288 -17.94 0.71 15.83
N LEU A 289 -18.73 0.55 16.90
CA LEU A 289 -20.06 1.15 16.98
C LEU A 289 -19.98 2.69 16.96
N GLY A 290 -19.06 3.27 17.72
CA GLY A 290 -18.83 4.72 17.75
C GLY A 290 -18.53 5.31 16.37
N ARG A 291 -17.89 4.55 15.46
CA ARG A 291 -17.62 5.01 14.09
C ARG A 291 -18.86 5.14 13.21
N VAL A 292 -19.85 4.27 13.39
CA VAL A 292 -21.03 4.20 12.51
C VAL A 292 -22.24 4.95 13.06
N VAL A 293 -22.18 5.38 14.32
CA VAL A 293 -23.22 6.20 14.93
C VAL A 293 -23.17 7.62 14.36
N GLU A 294 -24.33 8.11 13.92
CA GLU A 294 -24.46 9.42 13.28
C GLU A 294 -24.33 10.60 14.26
N ASP A 295 -24.78 10.42 15.51
CA ASP A 295 -24.73 11.45 16.53
C ASP A 295 -23.30 11.59 17.06
N PHE A 296 -22.65 12.71 16.74
CA PHE A 296 -21.28 12.99 17.16
C PHE A 296 -21.09 12.88 18.67
N ASP A 297 -22.05 13.35 19.47
CA ASP A 297 -21.93 13.33 20.92
C ASP A 297 -22.04 11.90 21.47
N GLU A 298 -22.85 11.03 20.86
CA GLU A 298 -22.89 9.59 21.15
C GLU A 298 -21.61 8.88 20.71
N SER A 299 -21.10 9.20 19.52
CA SER A 299 -19.81 8.70 19.02
C SER A 299 -18.67 8.99 20.00
N VAL A 300 -18.55 10.24 20.45
CA VAL A 300 -17.56 10.65 21.47
C VAL A 300 -17.73 9.87 22.77
N ARG A 301 -18.97 9.71 23.29
CA ARG A 301 -19.22 8.91 24.50
C ARG A 301 -18.81 7.44 24.34
N LEU A 302 -19.04 6.85 23.16
CA LEU A 302 -18.62 5.48 22.86
C LEU A 302 -17.09 5.37 22.80
N PHE A 303 -16.41 6.32 22.16
CA PHE A 303 -14.95 6.35 22.17
C PHE A 303 -14.40 6.53 23.59
N GLU A 304 -14.94 7.46 24.39
CA GLU A 304 -14.56 7.63 25.79
C GLU A 304 -14.75 6.33 26.60
N LYS A 305 -15.85 5.59 26.37
CA LYS A 305 -16.06 4.28 27.01
C LYS A 305 -14.97 3.27 26.62
N ALA A 306 -14.65 3.16 25.33
CA ALA A 306 -13.64 2.22 24.81
C ALA A 306 -12.20 2.59 25.22
N VAL A 307 -11.89 3.88 25.35
CA VAL A 307 -10.60 4.40 25.83
C VAL A 307 -10.35 4.07 27.30
N ASN A 308 -11.41 4.03 28.10
CA ASN A 308 -11.36 3.75 29.55
C ASN A 308 -11.63 2.27 29.90
N ALA A 309 -11.73 1.39 28.92
CA ALA A 309 -11.94 -0.04 29.14
C ALA A 309 -10.67 -0.75 29.62
N GLN A 310 -10.81 -2.00 30.06
CA GLN A 310 -9.69 -2.83 30.52
C GLN A 310 -9.69 -4.19 29.80
N PRO A 311 -8.77 -4.43 28.83
CA PRO A 311 -7.78 -3.48 28.28
C PRO A 311 -8.42 -2.33 27.49
N PRO A 312 -7.72 -1.18 27.31
CA PRO A 312 -8.24 -0.05 26.52
C PRO A 312 -8.01 -0.26 25.02
N SER A 313 -8.83 0.36 24.17
CA SER A 313 -8.65 0.32 22.71
C SER A 313 -7.78 1.47 22.19
N ALA A 314 -6.68 1.13 21.50
CA ALA A 314 -5.81 2.09 20.85
C ALA A 314 -6.50 2.88 19.73
N HIS A 315 -7.32 2.19 18.92
CA HIS A 315 -8.11 2.81 17.86
C HIS A 315 -9.16 3.78 18.41
N ALA A 316 -9.77 3.47 19.57
CA ALA A 316 -10.68 4.39 20.24
C ALA A 316 -9.97 5.67 20.70
N ALA A 317 -8.77 5.53 21.27
CA ALA A 317 -7.97 6.67 21.72
C ALA A 317 -7.60 7.59 20.55
N ASN A 318 -7.20 7.00 19.42
CA ASN A 318 -6.92 7.74 18.19
C ASN A 318 -8.17 8.43 17.63
N ALA A 319 -9.32 7.75 17.61
CA ALA A 319 -10.57 8.33 17.10
C ALA A 319 -11.11 9.44 18.00
N LEU A 320 -10.96 9.32 19.32
CA LEU A 320 -11.32 10.38 20.26
C LEU A 320 -10.41 11.61 20.08
N ALA A 321 -9.11 11.41 19.91
CA ALA A 321 -8.18 12.49 19.60
C ALA A 321 -8.58 13.20 18.30
N PHE A 322 -8.87 12.44 17.25
CA PHE A 322 -9.32 12.97 15.97
C PHE A 322 -10.66 13.71 16.08
N ALA A 323 -11.62 13.19 16.86
CA ALA A 323 -12.92 13.82 17.06
C ALA A 323 -12.77 15.19 17.74
N TYR A 324 -11.95 15.29 18.80
CA TYR A 324 -11.67 16.57 19.45
C TYR A 324 -10.88 17.53 18.57
N LEU A 325 -9.85 17.05 17.86
CA LEU A 325 -9.11 17.83 16.86
C LEU A 325 -10.07 18.41 15.81
N SER A 326 -11.01 17.58 15.34
CA SER A 326 -12.00 17.89 14.32
C SER A 326 -12.95 19.03 14.66
N VAL A 327 -13.28 19.22 15.94
CA VAL A 327 -14.13 20.33 16.43
C VAL A 327 -13.30 21.49 17.02
N GLY A 328 -11.97 21.41 16.91
CA GLY A 328 -11.05 22.42 17.41
C GLY A 328 -10.88 22.41 18.94
N GLU A 329 -11.22 21.32 19.62
CA GLU A 329 -11.01 21.14 21.06
C GLU A 329 -9.60 20.58 21.30
N PHE A 330 -8.57 21.32 20.86
CA PHE A 330 -7.20 20.82 20.74
C PHE A 330 -6.61 20.31 22.06
N ASP A 331 -6.86 21.00 23.18
CA ASP A 331 -6.35 20.58 24.50
C ASP A 331 -6.93 19.23 24.93
N LYS A 332 -8.20 18.96 24.63
CA LYS A 332 -8.84 17.67 24.94
C LYS A 332 -8.30 16.53 24.08
N ALA A 333 -7.82 16.82 22.88
CA ALA A 333 -7.24 15.82 21.98
C ALA A 333 -5.88 15.29 22.44
N VAL A 334 -5.15 16.03 23.29
CA VAL A 334 -3.79 15.68 23.72
C VAL A 334 -3.72 14.36 24.47
N ALA A 335 -4.59 14.14 25.47
CA ALA A 335 -4.52 12.93 26.29
C ALA A 335 -4.85 11.64 25.50
N PRO A 336 -5.95 11.58 24.72
CA PRO A 336 -6.24 10.42 23.88
C PRO A 336 -5.17 10.19 22.80
N ALA A 337 -4.60 11.24 22.21
CA ALA A 337 -3.52 11.10 21.22
C ALA A 337 -2.28 10.44 21.84
N ASN A 338 -1.88 10.88 23.03
CA ASN A 338 -0.77 10.26 23.79
C ASN A 338 -1.07 8.80 24.14
N GLN A 339 -2.31 8.49 24.54
CA GLN A 339 -2.69 7.13 24.87
C GLN A 339 -2.64 6.21 23.63
N ALA A 340 -3.10 6.68 22.46
CA ALA A 340 -3.08 5.90 21.23
C ALA A 340 -1.65 5.46 20.85
N ILE A 341 -0.69 6.39 20.84
CA ILE A 341 0.71 6.09 20.53
C ILE A 341 1.43 5.29 21.64
N GLN A 342 0.93 5.29 22.87
CA GLN A 342 1.46 4.45 23.94
C GLN A 342 0.98 3.00 23.80
N LEU A 343 -0.28 2.80 23.41
CA LEU A 343 -0.87 1.49 23.22
C LEU A 343 -0.35 0.80 21.95
N GLN A 344 -0.09 1.57 20.89
CA GLN A 344 0.46 1.06 19.65
C GLN A 344 1.56 2.00 19.13
N PRO A 345 2.79 1.88 19.64
CA PRO A 345 3.90 2.80 19.34
C PRO A 345 4.33 2.78 17.88
N ASP A 346 4.04 1.69 17.16
CA ASP A 346 4.49 1.49 15.78
C ASP A 346 3.49 1.97 14.71
N SER A 347 2.30 2.45 15.10
CA SER A 347 1.29 2.90 14.13
C SER A 347 1.62 4.26 13.52
N LEU A 348 1.97 4.27 12.22
CA LEU A 348 2.15 5.51 11.44
C LEU A 348 0.87 6.36 11.40
N THR A 349 -0.30 5.73 11.33
CA THR A 349 -1.59 6.42 11.31
C THR A 349 -1.84 7.17 12.62
N PHE A 350 -1.50 6.58 13.77
CA PHE A 350 -1.67 7.24 15.07
C PHE A 350 -0.66 8.37 15.24
N ASP A 351 0.55 8.20 14.72
CA ASP A 351 1.57 9.23 14.69
C ASP A 351 1.12 10.48 13.93
N MET A 352 0.54 10.32 12.73
CA MET A 352 0.04 11.46 11.94
C MET A 352 -1.01 12.27 12.72
N ASN A 353 -1.98 11.61 13.35
CA ASN A 353 -2.98 12.28 14.17
C ASN A 353 -2.36 12.91 15.43
N TYR A 354 -1.41 12.23 16.06
CA TYR A 354 -0.69 12.76 17.22
C TYR A 354 0.07 14.04 16.85
N TYR A 355 0.79 14.08 15.73
CA TYR A 355 1.51 15.26 15.28
C TYR A 355 0.57 16.41 14.97
N ASP A 356 -0.56 16.16 14.31
CA ASP A 356 -1.60 17.17 14.08
C ASP A 356 -2.17 17.74 15.39
N VAL A 357 -2.42 16.88 16.39
CA VAL A 357 -2.88 17.31 17.71
C VAL A 357 -1.82 18.13 18.43
N MET A 358 -0.56 17.68 18.46
CA MET A 358 0.53 18.41 19.12
C MET A 358 0.76 19.77 18.45
N LEU A 359 0.65 19.83 17.13
CA LEU A 359 0.73 21.06 16.38
C LEU A 359 -0.42 22.02 16.74
N ALA A 360 -1.66 21.55 16.67
CA ALA A 360 -2.85 22.36 16.94
C ALA A 360 -2.93 22.85 18.40
N SER A 361 -2.44 22.06 19.35
CA SER A 361 -2.42 22.37 20.79
C SER A 361 -1.15 23.11 21.24
N GLY A 362 -0.18 23.35 20.34
CA GLY A 362 1.08 24.04 20.68
C GLY A 362 2.13 23.19 21.41
N HIS A 363 1.94 21.87 21.53
CA HIS A 363 2.86 20.92 22.17
C HIS A 363 3.94 20.41 21.20
N VAL A 364 4.43 21.25 20.29
CA VAL A 364 5.36 20.88 19.21
C VAL A 364 6.65 20.23 19.73
N GLY A 365 7.16 20.65 20.89
CA GLY A 365 8.36 20.05 21.51
C GLY A 365 8.20 18.56 21.84
N ASN A 366 7.00 18.13 22.25
CA ASN A 366 6.72 16.72 22.53
C ASN A 366 6.72 15.88 21.25
N ALA A 367 6.17 16.45 20.16
CA ALA A 367 6.17 15.81 18.85
C ALA A 367 7.58 15.65 18.28
N LEU A 368 8.38 16.71 18.32
CA LEU A 368 9.79 16.67 17.88
C LEU A 368 10.61 15.66 18.70
N ASN A 369 10.39 15.58 20.01
CA ASN A 369 11.07 14.58 20.84
C ASN A 369 10.69 13.15 20.45
N ARG A 370 9.41 12.88 20.17
CA ARG A 370 8.96 11.56 19.72
C ARG A 370 9.63 11.17 18.39
N ILE A 371 9.62 12.07 17.40
CA ILE A 371 10.28 11.82 16.11
C ILE A 371 11.75 11.48 16.31
N ARG A 372 12.46 12.24 17.15
CA ARG A 372 13.86 11.95 17.47
C ARG A 372 14.05 10.53 18.02
N VAL A 373 13.25 10.13 19.01
CA VAL A 373 13.34 8.79 19.60
C VAL A 373 13.07 7.71 18.54
N ARG A 374 12.02 7.86 17.73
CA ARG A 374 11.70 6.88 16.67
C ARG A 374 12.82 6.77 15.65
N ARG A 375 13.44 7.89 15.27
CA ARG A 375 14.58 7.91 14.34
C ARG A 375 15.82 7.23 14.93
N GLU A 376 16.04 7.34 16.24
CA GLU A 376 17.13 6.64 16.94
C GLU A 376 16.89 5.12 17.00
N GLU A 377 15.63 4.69 17.09
CA GLU A 377 15.23 3.27 17.18
C GLU A 377 15.13 2.59 15.80
N GLN A 378 14.56 3.27 14.81
CA GLN A 378 14.14 2.70 13.52
C GLN A 378 14.98 3.21 12.32
N GLY A 379 15.89 4.15 12.55
CA GLY A 379 16.63 4.82 11.48
C GLY A 379 15.86 5.96 10.82
N ALA A 380 16.44 6.54 9.77
CA ALA A 380 15.87 7.70 9.09
C ALA A 380 14.78 7.29 8.08
N ASP A 381 13.53 7.19 8.53
CA ASP A 381 12.37 7.13 7.62
C ASP A 381 12.05 8.54 7.07
N TYR A 382 11.98 8.67 5.74
CA TYR A 382 11.66 9.93 5.08
C TYR A 382 10.31 10.50 5.50
N ILE A 383 9.33 9.66 5.88
CA ILE A 383 8.02 10.11 6.39
C ILE A 383 8.23 10.86 7.71
N LEU A 384 9.04 10.30 8.62
CA LEU A 384 9.36 10.94 9.91
C LEU A 384 10.13 12.24 9.72
N LEU A 385 11.06 12.28 8.76
CA LEU A 385 11.80 13.50 8.41
C LEU A 385 10.87 14.61 7.88
N ASP A 386 9.93 14.25 7.00
CA ASP A 386 8.97 15.21 6.45
C ASP A 386 8.05 15.79 7.54
N GLN A 387 7.60 14.95 8.48
CA GLN A 387 6.84 15.39 9.65
C GLN A 387 7.67 16.28 10.59
N GLU A 388 8.96 15.99 10.78
CA GLU A 388 9.85 16.83 11.59
C GLU A 388 9.95 18.23 10.99
N VAL A 389 10.10 18.33 9.67
CA VAL A 389 10.12 19.61 8.96
C VAL A 389 8.80 20.36 9.15
N ASP A 390 7.64 19.71 8.98
CA ASP A 390 6.34 20.37 9.16
C ASP A 390 6.16 20.94 10.58
N LEU A 391 6.57 20.19 11.60
CA LEU A 391 6.55 20.62 13.00
C LEU A 391 7.53 21.77 13.28
N LEU A 392 8.76 21.69 12.73
CA LEU A 392 9.77 22.74 12.86
C LEU A 392 9.30 24.05 12.22
N LEU A 393 8.70 23.99 11.03
CA LEU A 393 8.13 25.14 10.34
C LEU A 393 6.99 25.79 11.14
N ALA A 394 6.22 24.97 11.86
CA ALA A 394 5.18 25.48 12.73
C ALA A 394 5.70 26.08 14.04
N SER A 395 6.84 25.62 14.59
CA SER A 395 7.42 26.06 15.87
C SER A 395 7.88 27.53 15.95
N GLU A 396 7.69 28.29 14.87
CA GLU A 396 8.05 29.71 14.70
C GLU A 396 9.56 30.05 14.81
N ASN A 397 10.41 29.07 15.10
CA ASN A 397 11.87 29.23 15.09
C ASN A 397 12.48 28.99 13.70
N LEU A 398 11.96 29.71 12.69
CA LEU A 398 12.31 29.51 11.27
C LEU A 398 13.81 29.67 10.97
N GLN A 399 14.55 30.41 11.80
CA GLN A 399 16.00 30.61 11.63
C GLN A 399 16.81 29.33 11.83
N GLN A 400 16.32 28.38 12.64
CA GLN A 400 17.01 27.10 12.89
C GLN A 400 16.56 25.99 11.95
N VAL A 401 15.50 26.22 11.17
CA VAL A 401 14.93 25.18 10.29
C VAL A 401 15.82 24.90 9.09
N LEU A 402 16.36 25.93 8.44
CA LEU A 402 17.23 25.74 7.26
C LEU A 402 18.50 24.91 7.59
N PRO A 403 19.28 25.21 8.65
CA PRO A 403 20.41 24.36 9.04
C PRO A 403 20.00 22.91 9.35
N THR A 404 18.78 22.72 9.89
CA THR A 404 18.25 21.39 10.20
C THR A 404 17.90 20.62 8.93
N ILE A 405 17.21 21.27 7.98
CA ILE A 405 16.93 20.73 6.64
C ILE A 405 18.25 20.34 5.95
N GLU A 406 19.26 21.23 5.98
CA GLU A 406 20.55 20.96 5.35
C GLU A 406 21.23 19.72 5.95
N ARG A 407 21.20 19.58 7.28
CA ARG A 407 21.73 18.39 7.98
C ARG A 407 20.96 17.12 7.58
N MET A 408 19.64 17.14 7.62
CA MET A 408 18.80 15.99 7.25
C MET A 408 19.02 15.56 5.80
N VAL A 409 19.16 16.53 4.89
CA VAL A 409 19.48 16.24 3.49
C VAL A 409 20.84 15.56 3.37
N GLN A 410 21.86 16.00 4.12
CA GLN A 410 23.16 15.32 4.12
C GLN A 410 23.07 13.88 4.67
N GLU A 411 22.26 13.65 5.70
CA GLU A 411 21.99 12.30 6.23
C GLU A 411 21.40 11.39 5.13
N VAL A 412 20.35 11.84 4.44
CA VAL A 412 19.72 11.06 3.35
C VAL A 412 20.64 10.96 2.13
N GLN A 413 21.48 11.96 1.85
CA GLN A 413 22.36 12.01 0.68
C GLN A 413 23.37 10.86 0.65
N VAL A 414 23.79 10.38 1.83
CA VAL A 414 24.74 9.26 1.98
C VAL A 414 24.12 7.96 1.47
N GLU A 415 22.84 7.72 1.77
CA GLU A 415 22.15 6.45 1.47
C GLU A 415 21.37 6.51 0.15
N ALA A 416 20.71 7.64 -0.13
CA ALA A 416 19.78 7.83 -1.24
C ALA A 416 19.95 9.21 -1.89
N PRO A 417 20.99 9.42 -2.73
CA PRO A 417 21.35 10.74 -3.27
C PRO A 417 20.27 11.41 -4.11
N ASN A 418 19.50 10.61 -4.87
CA ASN A 418 18.39 11.14 -5.67
C ASN A 418 17.21 11.57 -4.79
N LEU A 419 16.87 10.75 -3.78
CA LEU A 419 15.83 11.07 -2.81
C LEU A 419 16.18 12.33 -2.01
N ALA A 420 17.43 12.46 -1.57
CA ALA A 420 17.92 13.64 -0.86
C ALA A 420 17.72 14.94 -1.66
N THR A 421 17.94 14.89 -2.97
CA THR A 421 17.70 16.03 -3.86
C THR A 421 16.22 16.40 -3.90
N SER A 422 15.33 15.42 -4.09
CA SER A 422 13.88 15.65 -4.10
C SER A 422 13.35 16.16 -2.76
N LEU A 423 13.81 15.59 -1.64
CA LEU A 423 13.44 16.04 -0.29
C LEU A 423 13.92 17.46 -0.02
N LYS A 424 15.17 17.79 -0.39
CA LYS A 424 15.71 19.14 -0.27
C LYS A 424 14.82 20.16 -0.98
N THR A 425 14.47 19.91 -2.24
CA THR A 425 13.59 20.79 -3.02
C THR A 425 12.24 20.97 -2.33
N SER A 426 11.61 19.87 -1.91
CA SER A 426 10.33 19.89 -1.20
C SER A 426 10.38 20.70 0.11
N TRP A 427 11.36 20.44 0.96
CA TRP A 427 11.49 21.09 2.27
C TRP A 427 11.85 22.58 2.17
N LEU A 428 12.67 22.95 1.18
CA LEU A 428 12.93 24.37 0.90
C LEU A 428 11.68 25.08 0.40
N ALA A 429 10.86 24.43 -0.43
CA ALA A 429 9.57 24.99 -0.83
C ALA A 429 8.67 25.19 0.41
N LYS A 430 8.51 24.18 1.27
CA LYS A 430 7.73 24.30 2.52
C LYS A 430 8.24 25.44 3.40
N LEU A 431 9.56 25.62 3.52
CA LEU A 431 10.17 26.73 4.26
C LEU A 431 9.81 28.09 3.66
N SER A 432 9.99 28.28 2.35
CA SER A 432 9.61 29.52 1.67
C SER A 432 8.13 29.84 1.86
N TYR A 433 7.26 28.83 1.78
CA TYR A 433 5.84 29.02 2.04
C TYR A 433 5.58 29.45 3.49
N ALA A 434 6.15 28.78 4.48
CA ALA A 434 5.98 29.12 5.89
C ALA A 434 6.49 30.55 6.22
N GLN A 435 7.53 31.01 5.52
CA GLN A 435 8.06 32.38 5.63
C GLN A 435 7.19 33.44 4.93
N GLY A 436 6.20 33.04 4.14
CA GLY A 436 5.39 33.93 3.32
C GLY A 436 6.06 34.35 2.00
N ASN A 437 7.19 33.75 1.64
CA ASN A 437 7.88 33.96 0.36
C ASN A 437 7.20 33.15 -0.75
N LEU A 438 5.98 33.55 -1.14
CA LEU A 438 5.15 32.78 -2.08
C LEU A 438 5.76 32.63 -3.48
N ASP A 439 6.49 33.65 -3.95
CA ASP A 439 7.18 33.59 -5.25
C ASP A 439 8.30 32.55 -5.24
N GLU A 440 9.09 32.51 -4.16
CA GLU A 440 10.17 31.54 -3.98
C GLU A 440 9.60 30.12 -3.82
N TYR A 441 8.54 29.97 -3.02
CA TYR A 441 7.80 28.71 -2.92
C TYR A 441 7.36 28.20 -4.30
N ALA A 442 6.70 29.05 -5.09
CA ALA A 442 6.21 28.66 -6.42
C ALA A 442 7.32 28.37 -7.44
N ASN A 443 8.53 28.90 -7.23
CA ASN A 443 9.68 28.65 -8.09
C ASN A 443 10.46 27.39 -7.68
N ASN A 444 10.35 26.98 -6.41
CA ASN A 444 10.94 25.75 -5.89
C ASN A 444 10.09 24.50 -6.21
N LEU A 445 8.83 24.66 -6.62
CA LEU A 445 7.99 23.54 -7.05
C LEU A 445 8.36 23.10 -8.47
N GLU A 446 8.59 21.81 -8.65
CA GLU A 446 8.93 21.22 -9.94
C GLU A 446 7.68 21.03 -10.84
N GLY A 447 7.85 21.22 -12.15
CA GLY A 447 6.82 20.89 -13.15
C GLY A 447 5.56 21.79 -13.14
N GLU A 448 4.50 21.31 -13.81
CA GLU A 448 3.17 21.92 -13.74
C GLU A 448 2.56 21.62 -12.36
N SER A 449 2.58 22.61 -11.46
CA SER A 449 2.08 22.46 -10.08
C SER A 449 0.83 23.30 -9.83
N PHE A 450 -0.21 22.67 -9.26
CA PHE A 450 -1.42 23.36 -8.82
C PHE A 450 -1.09 24.46 -7.81
N ASP A 451 -0.32 24.12 -6.77
CA ASP A 451 0.02 25.06 -5.69
C ASP A 451 0.81 26.26 -6.24
N ALA A 452 1.73 26.02 -7.19
CA ALA A 452 2.49 27.10 -7.84
C ALA A 452 1.57 28.04 -8.62
N ALA A 453 0.64 27.51 -9.42
CA ALA A 453 -0.33 28.31 -10.16
C ALA A 453 -1.28 29.06 -9.22
N PHE A 454 -1.72 28.40 -8.14
CA PHE A 454 -2.63 28.95 -7.14
C PHE A 454 -2.01 30.16 -6.42
N VAL A 455 -0.80 30.02 -5.86
CA VAL A 455 -0.14 31.13 -5.14
C VAL A 455 0.26 32.28 -6.07
N LYS A 456 0.56 31.98 -7.35
CA LYS A 456 0.77 32.98 -8.42
C LYS A 456 -0.54 33.64 -8.89
N LYS A 457 -1.68 33.27 -8.29
CA LYS A 457 -3.03 33.77 -8.60
C LYS A 457 -3.46 33.51 -10.05
N ASN A 458 -2.87 32.50 -10.69
CA ASN A 458 -3.25 32.05 -12.02
C ASN A 458 -4.29 30.93 -11.89
N TYR A 459 -5.50 31.30 -11.47
CA TYR A 459 -6.54 30.32 -11.09
C TYR A 459 -7.06 29.51 -12.29
N THR A 460 -7.08 30.09 -13.49
CA THR A 460 -7.43 29.35 -14.72
C THR A 460 -6.43 28.23 -14.98
N GLU A 461 -5.13 28.51 -14.82
CA GLU A 461 -4.09 27.49 -14.96
C GLU A 461 -4.17 26.45 -13.84
N ALA A 462 -4.40 26.87 -12.60
CA ALA A 462 -4.60 25.96 -11.47
C ALA A 462 -5.77 25.00 -11.74
N ALA A 463 -6.91 25.50 -12.25
CA ALA A 463 -8.06 24.69 -12.63
C ALA A 463 -7.74 23.71 -13.78
N ARG A 464 -6.93 24.14 -14.77
CA ARG A 464 -6.49 23.28 -15.88
C ARG A 464 -5.62 22.13 -15.37
N ILE A 465 -4.67 22.41 -14.47
CA ILE A 465 -3.80 21.41 -13.87
C ILE A 465 -4.63 20.39 -13.07
N LEU A 466 -5.57 20.86 -12.26
CA LEU A 466 -6.44 20.00 -11.44
C LEU A 466 -7.24 19.01 -12.29
N ARG A 467 -7.90 19.46 -13.36
CA ARG A 467 -8.63 18.55 -14.27
C ARG A 467 -7.74 17.53 -14.96
N ARG A 468 -6.49 17.90 -15.25
CA ARG A 468 -5.53 16.97 -15.85
C ARG A 468 -5.12 15.89 -14.86
N SER A 469 -4.89 16.23 -13.58
CA SER A 469 -4.59 15.23 -12.54
C SER A 469 -5.76 14.27 -12.33
N GLU A 470 -6.99 14.77 -12.28
CA GLU A 470 -8.20 13.93 -12.14
C GLU A 470 -8.29 12.87 -13.22
N LYS A 471 -8.08 13.26 -14.47
CA LYS A 471 -8.09 12.33 -15.60
C LYS A 471 -6.98 11.27 -15.48
N VAL A 472 -5.82 11.63 -14.96
CA VAL A 472 -4.72 10.67 -14.73
C VAL A 472 -5.09 9.67 -13.66
N ASP A 473 -5.71 10.12 -12.58
CA ASP A 473 -6.14 9.28 -11.47
C ASP A 473 -7.28 8.35 -11.88
N GLU A 474 -8.24 8.86 -12.67
CA GLU A 474 -9.32 8.08 -13.28
C GLU A 474 -8.77 6.97 -14.20
N MET A 475 -7.78 7.30 -15.05
CA MET A 475 -7.08 6.29 -15.87
C MET A 475 -6.31 5.26 -15.04
N ARG A 476 -5.88 5.62 -13.82
CA ARG A 476 -5.21 4.73 -12.87
C ARG A 476 -6.19 3.98 -11.96
N GLY A 477 -7.50 4.23 -12.09
CA GLY A 477 -8.53 3.63 -11.24
C GLY A 477 -8.55 4.16 -9.80
N GLN A 478 -7.96 5.32 -9.54
CA GLN A 478 -8.02 5.98 -8.23
C GLN A 478 -9.28 6.85 -8.15
N SER A 479 -10.37 6.30 -7.63
CA SER A 479 -11.63 7.02 -7.47
C SER A 479 -11.63 7.91 -6.22
N GLY A 480 -12.02 9.18 -6.38
CA GLY A 480 -12.63 9.97 -5.29
C GLY A 480 -11.73 10.41 -4.14
N ASN A 481 -10.65 11.14 -4.41
CA ASN A 481 -9.88 11.79 -3.35
C ASN A 481 -10.61 13.05 -2.84
N THR A 482 -11.00 13.06 -1.56
CA THR A 482 -11.59 14.21 -0.82
C THR A 482 -10.81 15.51 -1.01
N ARG A 483 -9.48 15.42 -1.17
CA ARG A 483 -8.61 16.57 -1.47
C ARG A 483 -9.00 17.26 -2.78
N MET A 484 -9.54 16.56 -3.76
CA MET A 484 -9.97 17.17 -5.03
C MET A 484 -11.19 18.07 -4.82
N ALA A 485 -12.16 17.63 -4.01
CA ALA A 485 -13.30 18.46 -3.66
C ALA A 485 -12.89 19.73 -2.90
N SER A 486 -12.00 19.62 -1.90
CA SER A 486 -11.51 20.80 -1.18
C SER A 486 -10.69 21.73 -2.08
N THR A 487 -9.93 21.18 -3.04
CA THR A 487 -9.16 21.97 -4.01
C THR A 487 -10.07 22.74 -4.98
N HIS A 488 -11.15 22.13 -5.47
CA HIS A 488 -12.19 22.82 -6.23
C HIS A 488 -12.86 23.93 -5.43
N LEU A 489 -13.22 23.66 -4.18
CA LEU A 489 -13.83 24.66 -3.31
C LEU A 489 -12.86 25.78 -2.93
N LEU A 490 -11.55 25.50 -2.88
CA LEU A 490 -10.51 26.52 -2.74
C LEU A 490 -10.46 27.45 -3.96
N LEU A 491 -10.50 26.89 -5.18
CA LEU A 491 -10.57 27.68 -6.41
C LEU A 491 -11.86 28.48 -6.50
N TYR A 492 -13.00 27.92 -6.07
CA TYR A 492 -14.26 28.64 -5.96
C TYR A 492 -14.11 29.93 -5.13
N ILE A 493 -13.51 29.83 -3.93
CA ILE A 493 -13.26 31.00 -3.07
C ILE A 493 -12.35 32.01 -3.81
N ALA A 494 -11.25 31.53 -4.39
CA ALA A 494 -10.25 32.38 -5.02
C ALA A 494 -10.77 33.11 -6.28
N MET A 495 -11.48 32.40 -7.15
CA MET A 495 -12.09 32.95 -8.37
C MET A 495 -13.23 33.91 -8.04
N THR A 496 -14.04 33.62 -7.00
CA THR A 496 -15.06 34.56 -6.51
C THR A 496 -14.41 35.88 -6.06
N LYS A 497 -13.32 35.81 -5.29
CA LYS A 497 -12.55 36.99 -4.85
C LYS A 497 -11.92 37.75 -6.02
N ALA A 498 -11.54 37.05 -7.08
CA ALA A 498 -10.98 37.64 -8.30
C ALA A 498 -12.03 38.23 -9.27
N GLY A 499 -13.33 38.00 -9.02
CA GLY A 499 -14.42 38.45 -9.89
C GLY A 499 -14.67 37.54 -11.11
N ASP A 500 -14.07 36.35 -11.16
CA ASP A 500 -14.33 35.33 -12.18
C ASP A 500 -15.55 34.49 -11.78
N VAL A 501 -16.73 35.01 -12.12
CA VAL A 501 -18.02 34.43 -11.70
C VAL A 501 -18.27 33.06 -12.35
N ASP A 502 -17.94 32.92 -13.63
CA ASP A 502 -18.19 31.68 -14.39
C ASP A 502 -17.24 30.58 -13.92
N GLY A 503 -15.95 30.90 -13.78
CA GLY A 503 -14.98 29.97 -13.21
C GLY A 503 -15.35 29.56 -11.79
N ALA A 504 -15.69 30.53 -10.93
CA ALA A 504 -16.13 30.23 -9.56
C ALA A 504 -17.33 29.28 -9.52
N LYS A 505 -18.35 29.52 -10.34
CA LYS A 505 -19.52 28.65 -10.42
C LYS A 505 -19.15 27.23 -10.85
N GLU A 506 -18.33 27.09 -11.88
CA GLU A 506 -17.88 25.78 -12.35
C GLU A 506 -17.14 25.02 -11.25
N GLN A 507 -16.21 25.68 -10.54
CA GLN A 507 -15.46 25.06 -9.45
C GLN A 507 -16.34 24.69 -8.26
N LEU A 508 -17.37 25.49 -7.95
CA LEU A 508 -18.36 25.15 -6.92
C LEU A 508 -19.16 23.90 -7.32
N ASP A 509 -19.67 23.86 -8.55
CA ASP A 509 -20.49 22.75 -9.04
C ASP A 509 -19.66 21.43 -9.01
N MET A 510 -18.40 21.46 -9.47
CA MET A 510 -17.48 20.31 -9.39
C MET A 510 -17.20 19.87 -7.94
N GLY A 511 -16.94 20.82 -7.04
CA GLY A 511 -16.70 20.52 -5.63
C GLY A 511 -17.89 19.84 -4.96
N ILE A 512 -19.13 20.29 -5.26
CA ILE A 512 -20.36 19.68 -4.74
C ILE A 512 -20.58 18.29 -5.31
N GLU A 513 -20.34 18.08 -6.60
CA GLU A 513 -20.48 16.78 -7.26
C GLU A 513 -19.55 15.73 -6.64
N LEU A 514 -18.27 16.10 -6.44
CA LEU A 514 -17.29 15.22 -5.80
C LEU A 514 -17.70 14.89 -4.35
N LEU A 515 -18.12 15.87 -3.55
CA LEU A 515 -18.64 15.61 -2.21
C LEU A 515 -19.89 14.71 -2.23
N GLY A 516 -20.78 14.90 -3.21
CA GLY A 516 -22.01 14.12 -3.38
C GLY A 516 -21.78 12.65 -3.74
N SER A 517 -20.59 12.30 -4.23
CA SER A 517 -20.19 10.92 -4.54
C SER A 517 -19.29 10.29 -3.48
N GLY A 518 -18.88 11.05 -2.46
CA GLY A 518 -18.00 10.60 -1.38
C GLY A 518 -18.72 9.83 -0.27
N SER A 519 -18.04 9.78 0.88
CA SER A 519 -18.55 9.26 2.17
C SER A 519 -19.85 9.91 2.61
N ARG A 520 -20.50 9.31 3.61
CA ARG A 520 -21.73 9.86 4.21
C ARG A 520 -21.55 11.31 4.65
N GLU A 521 -20.45 11.64 5.33
CA GLU A 521 -20.13 12.98 5.83
C GLU A 521 -19.94 13.97 4.68
N GLU A 522 -19.33 13.55 3.58
CA GLU A 522 -19.17 14.37 2.37
C GLU A 522 -20.51 14.65 1.70
N ARG A 523 -21.42 13.65 1.62
CA ARG A 523 -22.77 13.87 1.07
C ARG A 523 -23.61 14.81 1.93
N LEU A 524 -23.47 14.73 3.25
CA LEU A 524 -24.08 15.69 4.18
C LEU A 524 -23.53 17.10 3.96
N LEU A 525 -22.21 17.22 3.75
CA LEU A 525 -21.57 18.50 3.43
C LEU A 525 -22.01 19.04 2.06
N ALA A 526 -22.11 18.19 1.02
CA ALA A 526 -22.62 18.57 -0.30
C ALA A 526 -24.03 19.20 -0.19
N SER A 527 -24.89 18.59 0.62
CA SER A 527 -26.24 19.09 0.89
C SER A 527 -26.23 20.47 1.56
N ALA A 528 -25.20 20.77 2.37
CA ALA A 528 -25.01 22.08 2.98
C ALA A 528 -24.61 23.18 1.99
N PHE A 529 -24.22 22.88 0.74
CA PHE A 529 -23.98 23.89 -0.29
C PHE A 529 -25.23 24.23 -1.14
N GLY A 530 -26.32 23.48 -0.96
CA GLY A 530 -27.55 23.62 -1.75
C GLY A 530 -28.33 24.93 -1.49
N PRO A 531 -29.34 25.26 -2.32
CA PRO A 531 -30.11 26.52 -2.22
C PRO A 531 -30.87 26.70 -0.90
N SER A 532 -31.32 25.59 -0.28
CA SER A 532 -31.92 25.54 1.06
C SER A 532 -30.92 25.14 2.14
N GLY A 533 -29.67 24.83 1.76
CA GLY A 533 -28.61 24.29 2.59
C GLY A 533 -28.00 25.35 3.50
N LYS A 534 -28.77 25.90 4.43
CA LYS A 534 -28.20 26.61 5.58
C LYS A 534 -27.94 25.56 6.66
N SER A 535 -26.72 25.04 6.73
CA SER A 535 -26.32 24.22 7.88
C SER A 535 -25.80 25.12 9.00
N ASP A 536 -26.00 24.70 10.24
CA ASP A 536 -25.32 25.30 11.39
C ASP A 536 -23.81 25.04 11.23
N PRO A 537 -22.94 26.07 11.27
CA PRO A 537 -21.49 25.88 11.21
C PRO A 537 -20.96 24.87 12.25
N THR A 538 -21.62 24.76 13.40
CA THR A 538 -21.30 23.78 14.45
C THR A 538 -21.58 22.34 14.01
N ASN A 539 -22.63 22.10 13.23
CA ASN A 539 -22.92 20.78 12.68
C ASN A 539 -21.90 20.38 11.61
N ILE A 540 -21.42 21.34 10.81
CA ILE A 540 -20.35 21.11 9.83
C ILE A 540 -19.05 20.70 10.55
N LEU A 541 -18.72 21.33 11.69
CA LEU A 541 -17.55 20.93 12.48
C LEU A 541 -17.63 19.50 13.01
N LYS A 542 -18.83 19.05 13.40
CA LYS A 542 -19.09 17.72 13.92
C LYS A 542 -18.99 16.61 12.86
N LEU A 543 -18.90 16.95 11.58
CA LEU A 543 -18.61 15.96 10.53
C LEU A 543 -17.19 15.42 10.71
N ALA A 544 -17.06 14.10 10.62
CA ALA A 544 -15.80 13.35 10.78
C ALA A 544 -14.88 13.45 9.54
N LEU A 545 -14.70 14.68 9.03
CA LEU A 545 -13.83 15.01 7.90
C LEU A 545 -12.46 15.48 8.39
N ARG A 546 -11.44 15.39 7.53
CA ARG A 546 -10.10 15.88 7.81
C ARG A 546 -10.10 17.38 8.09
N VAL A 547 -9.30 17.80 9.07
CA VAL A 547 -9.23 19.22 9.46
C VAL A 547 -8.70 20.11 8.33
N ASP A 548 -7.73 19.61 7.57
CA ASP A 548 -7.13 20.32 6.42
C ASP A 548 -8.16 20.68 5.35
N ASP A 549 -9.16 19.83 5.15
CA ASP A 549 -10.25 20.04 4.20
C ASP A 549 -11.37 20.88 4.82
N LYS A 550 -11.71 20.65 6.09
CA LYS A 550 -12.77 21.40 6.80
C LYS A 550 -12.51 22.90 6.86
N ARG A 551 -11.26 23.34 7.05
CA ARG A 551 -10.94 24.78 7.00
C ARG A 551 -11.31 25.41 5.66
N ILE A 552 -11.17 24.66 4.56
CA ILE A 552 -11.55 25.10 3.22
C ILE A 552 -13.07 25.05 3.03
N TYR A 553 -13.71 23.96 3.46
CA TYR A 553 -15.17 23.81 3.35
C TYR A 553 -15.93 24.90 4.10
N LEU A 554 -15.51 25.22 5.33
CA LEU A 554 -16.07 26.32 6.10
C LEU A 554 -15.87 27.67 5.37
N ALA A 555 -14.67 27.93 4.84
CA ALA A 555 -14.40 29.16 4.07
C ALA A 555 -15.22 29.24 2.77
N ALA A 556 -15.47 28.11 2.11
CA ALA A 556 -16.31 28.03 0.93
C ALA A 556 -17.79 28.29 1.28
N LEU A 557 -18.29 27.73 2.39
CA LEU A 557 -19.62 28.04 2.90
C LEU A 557 -19.75 29.51 3.28
N ALA A 558 -18.71 30.13 3.84
CA ALA A 558 -18.68 31.57 4.12
C ALA A 558 -18.80 32.42 2.84
N THR A 559 -18.15 31.98 1.75
CA THR A 559 -18.25 32.62 0.42
C THR A 559 -19.65 32.44 -0.16
N ARG A 560 -20.25 31.25 0.01
CA ARG A 560 -21.57 30.91 -0.52
C ARG A 560 -22.73 31.59 0.21
N PHE A 561 -22.58 31.79 1.52
CA PHE A 561 -23.62 32.28 2.44
C PHE A 561 -23.14 33.51 3.22
N PRO A 562 -23.12 34.70 2.59
CA PRO A 562 -22.54 35.91 3.18
C PRO A 562 -23.18 36.34 4.52
N GLN A 563 -24.43 35.96 4.77
CA GLN A 563 -25.15 36.30 6.00
C GLN A 563 -24.60 35.59 7.25
N ASP A 564 -23.94 34.44 7.09
CA ASP A 564 -23.34 33.66 8.18
C ASP A 564 -21.79 33.65 8.08
N LYS A 565 -21.23 34.52 7.24
CA LYS A 565 -19.80 34.56 6.86
C LYS A 565 -18.87 34.54 8.07
N ASP A 566 -19.13 35.40 9.06
CA ASP A 566 -18.22 35.57 10.21
C ASP A 566 -18.14 34.31 11.07
N GLN A 567 -19.26 33.58 11.23
CA GLN A 567 -19.28 32.33 11.99
C GLN A 567 -18.45 31.25 11.29
N TYR A 568 -18.64 31.09 9.98
CA TYR A 568 -17.88 30.14 9.19
C TYR A 568 -16.38 30.46 9.16
N LEU A 569 -16.01 31.74 8.91
CA LEU A 569 -14.60 32.14 8.86
C LEU A 569 -13.91 32.05 10.22
N MET A 570 -14.60 32.33 11.32
CA MET A 570 -14.06 32.13 12.66
C MET A 570 -13.65 30.67 12.88
N LEU A 571 -14.51 29.73 12.49
CA LEU A 571 -14.22 28.30 12.61
C LEU A 571 -13.14 27.84 11.62
N ALA A 572 -13.18 28.33 10.38
CA ALA A 572 -12.14 28.05 9.38
C ALA A 572 -10.75 28.48 9.88
N LYS A 573 -10.65 29.69 10.44
CA LYS A 573 -9.42 30.23 11.04
C LYS A 573 -8.95 29.41 12.24
N LYS A 574 -9.87 28.97 13.10
CA LYS A 574 -9.55 28.09 14.24
C LYS A 574 -8.87 26.79 13.79
N LEU A 575 -9.31 26.23 12.66
CA LEU A 575 -8.76 25.00 12.08
C LEU A 575 -7.53 25.23 11.17
N ASN A 576 -7.17 26.48 10.88
CA ASN A 576 -6.09 26.83 9.96
C ASN A 576 -4.73 26.92 10.67
N PHE A 577 -4.28 25.86 11.35
CA PHE A 577 -3.04 25.87 12.12
C PHE A 577 -1.80 25.36 11.36
N LYS A 578 -1.98 24.54 10.30
CA LYS A 578 -0.86 24.05 9.47
C LYS A 578 -0.39 25.12 8.50
N LYS A 579 0.88 25.52 8.58
CA LYS A 579 1.55 26.52 7.71
C LYS A 579 1.89 25.96 6.32
N SER A 580 0.93 25.31 5.67
CA SER A 580 0.99 24.79 4.30
C SER A 580 -0.14 25.38 3.45
N VAL A 581 -0.06 25.28 2.12
CA VAL A 581 -1.14 25.77 1.24
C VAL A 581 -2.49 25.19 1.70
N PRO A 582 -3.57 25.99 1.86
CA PRO A 582 -3.71 27.42 1.56
C PRO A 582 -3.67 28.37 2.78
N TYR A 583 -2.87 28.10 3.80
CA TYR A 583 -2.82 28.83 5.09
C TYR A 583 -2.86 30.36 4.95
N HIS A 584 -1.94 30.95 4.16
CA HIS A 584 -1.85 32.40 4.00
C HIS A 584 -3.10 32.97 3.32
N PHE A 585 -3.58 32.28 2.28
CA PHE A 585 -4.78 32.70 1.55
C PHE A 585 -6.02 32.71 2.43
N LEU A 586 -6.22 31.68 3.27
CA LEU A 586 -7.36 31.62 4.20
C LEU A 586 -7.29 32.69 5.30
N ASN A 587 -6.09 33.11 5.71
CA ASN A 587 -5.92 34.19 6.68
C ASN A 587 -6.27 35.57 6.11
N GLU A 588 -6.26 35.74 4.79
CA GLU A 588 -6.68 36.97 4.10
C GLU A 588 -8.21 37.10 3.89
N LEU A 589 -9.01 36.07 4.22
CA LEU A 589 -10.48 36.06 4.11
C LEU A 589 -11.14 36.70 5.33
#